data_AF-A0A1G3A0G8-F1
#
_entry.id   AF-A0A1G3A0G8-F1
#
_cell.length_a   1.000
_cell.length_b   1.000
_cell.length_c   1.000
_cell.angle_alpha   90.00
_cell.angle_beta   90.00
_cell.angle_gamma   90.00
#
_symmetry.space_group_name_H-M   'P 1'
#
loop_
_entity.id
_entity.type
_entity.pdbx_description
1 polymer ?
#
loop_
_entity_poly.entity_id
_entity_poly.type
_entity_poly.pdbx_seq_one_letter_code
_entity_poly.pdbx_strand_id
1 'polypeptide(L)'
;MVKRLAVLGTIALILAAVVIVAGWKEPIPVAEGCAPADHKYTGVKKCAMCHKSEKKGNQHGQWAASKHSKAYEVLATAAAKETGKKAGVDDPQKSEKCLKCHVTGYALLQTNKELFGESFKIEDGVQCESCHGAGGDYGKKNIMENKEESIKNGMILPDGTTCRKCHNEESPGYKPFCFKRYFAKIAHPNPESKGGKKPECDCAKDDAGKCKDACKDECNK
;
A
#
# COMPACT_ATOMS: atom_id res chain seq x y z
N MET A 1 28.85 85.99 38.17
CA MET A 1 30.26 86.42 38.29
C MET A 1 31.11 85.48 37.44
N VAL A 2 31.63 86.03 36.36
CA VAL A 2 32.73 85.67 35.44
C VAL A 2 33.34 84.24 35.42
N LYS A 3 33.54 83.76 34.18
CA LYS A 3 34.70 83.04 33.57
C LYS A 3 34.27 81.70 32.95
N ARG A 4 34.00 81.65 31.63
CA ARG A 4 34.98 81.43 30.54
C ARG A 4 36.00 80.35 30.89
N LEU A 5 36.02 79.24 30.16
CA LEU A 5 37.08 78.90 29.21
C LEU A 5 36.80 77.52 28.60
N ALA A 6 36.81 77.49 27.27
CA ALA A 6 36.99 76.28 26.48
C ALA A 6 38.39 75.71 26.72
N VAL A 7 38.61 74.42 26.40
CA VAL A 7 39.70 73.95 25.52
C VAL A 7 39.74 72.41 25.51
N LEU A 8 39.54 71.88 24.30
CA LEU A 8 40.26 70.82 23.60
C LEU A 8 40.70 69.55 24.33
N GLY A 9 40.28 68.41 23.74
CA GLY A 9 41.24 67.43 23.24
C GLY A 9 41.19 66.06 23.90
N THR A 10 40.87 65.03 23.08
CA THR A 10 41.48 63.67 22.98
C THR A 10 40.47 62.75 22.29
N ILE A 11 40.64 62.45 21.00
CA ILE A 11 41.38 61.29 20.45
C ILE A 11 40.75 59.94 20.82
N ALA A 12 40.09 59.40 19.80
CA ALA A 12 39.99 58.00 19.38
C ALA A 12 39.59 56.91 20.39
N LEU A 13 38.50 56.21 20.04
CA LEU A 13 38.46 54.74 19.97
C LEU A 13 37.27 54.33 19.09
N ILE A 14 37.55 54.17 17.79
CA ILE A 14 36.66 53.46 16.87
C ILE A 14 36.80 51.97 17.21
N LEU A 15 35.90 51.44 18.02
CA LEU A 15 35.69 50.00 18.11
C LEU A 15 34.76 49.62 16.95
N ALA A 16 35.38 49.15 15.86
CA ALA A 16 34.68 48.46 14.80
C ALA A 16 34.10 47.17 15.39
N ALA A 17 32.78 47.14 15.61
CA ALA A 17 32.06 45.93 15.93
C ALA A 17 32.05 45.03 14.70
N VAL A 18 32.97 44.07 14.66
CA VAL A 18 32.95 42.95 13.73
C VAL A 18 31.77 42.06 14.12
N VAL A 19 30.63 42.25 13.45
CA VAL A 19 29.49 41.34 13.57
C VAL A 19 29.87 40.05 12.84
N ILE A 20 30.26 39.05 13.62
CA ILE A 20 30.45 37.67 13.15
C ILE A 20 29.06 37.16 12.77
N VAL A 21 28.78 37.11 11.46
CA VAL A 21 27.57 36.50 10.92
C VAL A 21 27.76 34.98 10.96
N ALA A 22 27.62 34.38 12.15
CA ALA A 22 27.48 32.94 12.29
C ALA A 22 26.11 32.55 11.73
N GLY A 23 26.11 31.69 10.70
CA GLY A 23 24.96 31.41 9.85
C GLY A 23 23.72 30.97 10.62
N TRP A 24 22.72 31.85 10.65
CA TRP A 24 21.34 31.45 10.86
C TRP A 24 20.80 30.84 9.58
N LYS A 25 20.66 29.51 9.62
CA LYS A 25 19.96 28.74 8.60
C LYS A 25 18.46 28.96 8.84
N GLU A 26 17.88 29.92 8.12
CA GLU A 26 16.44 30.05 7.97
C GLU A 26 15.84 28.66 7.68
N PRO A 27 14.78 28.22 8.39
CA PRO A 27 14.13 26.96 8.07
C PRO A 27 13.55 27.05 6.67
N ILE A 28 14.00 26.16 5.78
CA ILE A 28 13.44 25.98 4.45
C ILE A 28 11.95 25.71 4.65
N PRO A 29 11.03 26.48 4.02
CA PRO A 29 9.62 26.12 4.02
C PRO A 29 9.51 24.76 3.36
N VAL A 30 9.18 23.74 4.16
CA VAL A 30 8.73 22.46 3.63
C VAL A 30 7.49 22.78 2.84
N ALA A 31 7.56 22.64 1.52
CA ALA A 31 6.37 22.63 0.68
C ALA A 31 5.42 21.61 1.32
N GLU A 32 4.26 22.07 1.74
CA GLU A 32 3.15 21.20 2.14
C GLU A 32 2.86 20.32 0.93
N GLY A 33 3.46 19.13 0.93
CA GLY A 33 3.16 18.10 -0.03
C GLY A 33 1.66 17.87 0.02
N CYS A 34 1.03 17.87 -1.15
CA CYS A 34 -0.35 17.46 -1.33
C CYS A 34 -0.54 16.17 -0.52
N ALA A 35 -1.22 16.24 0.62
CA ALA A 35 -1.61 15.04 1.35
C ALA A 35 -2.36 14.18 0.34
N PRO A 36 -1.99 12.91 0.13
CA PRO A 36 -2.79 12.04 -0.73
C PRO A 36 -4.21 12.12 -0.20
N ALA A 37 -5.16 12.55 -1.04
CA ALA A 37 -6.55 12.53 -0.66
C ALA A 37 -6.88 11.09 -0.23
N ASP A 38 -7.30 10.91 1.02
CA ASP A 38 -7.58 9.58 1.54
C ASP A 38 -8.82 9.03 0.82
N HIS A 39 -8.59 8.23 -0.22
CA HIS A 39 -9.63 7.59 -1.00
C HIS A 39 -10.35 6.54 -0.14
N LYS A 40 -11.68 6.49 -0.23
CA LYS A 40 -12.48 5.56 0.57
C LYS A 40 -12.38 4.12 0.07
N TYR A 41 -12.29 3.17 1.00
CA TYR A 41 -12.47 1.75 0.73
C TYR A 41 -13.96 1.45 0.63
N THR A 42 -14.37 0.83 -0.48
CA THR A 42 -15.77 0.57 -0.81
C THR A 42 -16.19 -0.87 -0.53
N GLY A 43 -15.22 -1.78 -0.46
CA GLY A 43 -15.45 -3.21 -0.30
C GLY A 43 -15.77 -3.93 -1.61
N VAL A 44 -15.41 -5.21 -1.65
CA VAL A 44 -15.48 -6.07 -2.84
C VAL A 44 -16.86 -6.15 -3.49
N LYS A 45 -17.94 -6.02 -2.69
CA LYS A 45 -19.32 -6.03 -3.20
C LYS A 45 -19.56 -4.93 -4.23
N LYS A 46 -18.95 -3.76 -4.06
CA LYS A 46 -19.09 -2.65 -5.02
C LYS A 46 -18.36 -2.98 -6.33
N CYS A 47 -17.17 -3.58 -6.25
CA CYS A 47 -16.44 -4.07 -7.42
C CYS A 47 -17.24 -5.15 -8.18
N ALA A 48 -17.86 -6.07 -7.45
CA ALA A 48 -18.63 -7.19 -7.99
C ALA A 48 -19.80 -6.78 -8.89
N MET A 49 -20.35 -5.57 -8.70
CA MET A 49 -21.47 -5.08 -9.50
C MET A 49 -21.14 -5.05 -11.00
N CYS A 50 -19.90 -4.69 -11.36
CA CYS A 50 -19.43 -4.59 -12.74
C CYS A 50 -18.47 -5.73 -13.13
N HIS A 51 -17.70 -6.25 -12.19
CA HIS A 51 -16.57 -7.15 -12.46
C HIS A 51 -16.88 -8.65 -12.29
N LYS A 52 -18.17 -9.04 -12.29
CA LYS A 52 -18.63 -10.44 -12.23
C LYS A 52 -18.90 -11.10 -13.58
N SER A 53 -18.88 -10.34 -14.67
CA SER A 53 -19.22 -10.86 -16.00
C SER A 53 -18.02 -11.51 -16.70
N GLU A 54 -18.26 -12.59 -17.44
CA GLU A 54 -17.22 -13.24 -18.27
C GLU A 54 -16.65 -12.28 -19.33
N LYS A 55 -17.47 -11.38 -19.88
CA LYS A 55 -17.03 -10.33 -20.82
C LYS A 55 -15.93 -9.43 -20.24
N LYS A 56 -15.89 -9.27 -18.92
CA LYS A 56 -14.86 -8.51 -18.20
C LYS A 56 -13.85 -9.42 -17.48
N GLY A 57 -13.84 -10.71 -17.79
CA GLY A 57 -12.90 -11.70 -17.25
C GLY A 57 -13.30 -12.27 -15.89
N ASN A 58 -14.56 -12.10 -15.46
CA ASN A 58 -15.10 -12.61 -14.19
C ASN A 58 -14.13 -12.41 -13.01
N GLN A 59 -13.63 -11.18 -12.88
CA GLN A 59 -12.54 -10.83 -11.98
C GLN A 59 -12.95 -11.04 -10.51
N HIS A 60 -14.21 -10.72 -10.19
CA HIS A 60 -14.78 -11.04 -8.88
C HIS A 60 -14.83 -12.57 -8.64
N GLY A 61 -15.26 -13.37 -9.60
CA GLY A 61 -15.30 -14.83 -9.45
C GLY A 61 -13.91 -15.43 -9.24
N GLN A 62 -12.91 -14.95 -9.98
CA GLN A 62 -11.51 -15.38 -9.81
C GLN A 62 -10.96 -15.00 -8.42
N TRP A 63 -11.24 -13.80 -7.93
CA TRP A 63 -10.91 -13.40 -6.57
C TRP A 63 -11.63 -14.26 -5.52
N ALA A 64 -12.93 -14.49 -5.67
CA ALA A 64 -13.74 -15.25 -4.72
C ALA A 64 -13.34 -16.72 -4.63
N ALA A 65 -12.79 -17.30 -5.71
CA ALA A 65 -12.21 -18.64 -5.71
C ALA A 65 -10.78 -18.70 -5.13
N SER A 66 -10.15 -17.55 -4.90
CA SER A 66 -8.76 -17.47 -4.43
C SER A 66 -8.64 -17.57 -2.90
N LYS A 67 -7.43 -17.90 -2.44
CA LYS A 67 -7.08 -17.89 -1.01
C LYS A 67 -7.18 -16.50 -0.37
N HIS A 68 -7.10 -15.42 -1.15
CA HIS A 68 -7.18 -14.05 -0.63
C HIS A 68 -8.57 -13.74 -0.06
N SER A 69 -9.64 -14.18 -0.72
CA SER A 69 -11.02 -14.04 -0.21
C SER A 69 -11.25 -14.82 1.10
N LYS A 70 -10.38 -15.79 1.39
CA LYS A 70 -10.42 -16.66 2.57
C LYS A 70 -9.39 -16.30 3.63
N ALA A 71 -8.64 -15.21 3.43
CA ALA A 71 -7.50 -14.87 4.28
C ALA A 71 -7.94 -14.66 5.74
N TYR A 72 -9.01 -13.91 5.99
CA TYR A 72 -9.53 -13.72 7.36
C TYR A 72 -10.05 -15.02 7.98
N GLU A 73 -10.77 -15.83 7.20
CA GLU A 73 -11.32 -17.12 7.64
C GLU A 73 -10.23 -18.09 8.11
N VAL A 74 -9.10 -18.15 7.38
CA VAL A 74 -8.00 -19.08 7.68
C VAL A 74 -7.39 -18.86 9.06
N LEU A 75 -7.47 -17.64 9.60
CA LEU A 75 -6.93 -17.29 10.91
C LEU A 75 -7.70 -17.96 12.07
N ALA A 76 -8.94 -18.42 11.84
CA ALA A 76 -9.72 -19.17 12.83
C ALA A 76 -9.24 -20.62 13.04
N THR A 77 -8.48 -21.15 12.07
CA THR A 77 -8.12 -22.57 12.02
C THR A 77 -7.17 -22.98 13.16
N ALA A 78 -7.19 -24.27 13.52
CA ALA A 78 -6.27 -24.80 14.54
C ALA A 78 -4.79 -24.59 14.16
N ALA A 79 -4.45 -24.77 12.87
CA ALA A 79 -3.10 -24.54 12.37
C ALA A 79 -2.68 -23.06 12.48
N ALA A 80 -3.57 -22.11 12.16
CA ALA A 80 -3.29 -20.69 12.33
C ALA A 80 -3.10 -20.31 13.80
N LYS A 81 -3.91 -20.88 14.70
CA LYS A 81 -3.76 -20.69 16.16
C LYS A 81 -2.43 -21.24 16.68
N GLU A 82 -1.99 -22.40 16.18
CA GLU A 82 -0.67 -22.94 16.55
C GLU A 82 0.47 -22.03 16.07
N THR A 83 0.41 -21.56 14.82
CA THR A 83 1.36 -20.57 14.29
C THR A 83 1.33 -19.27 15.09
N GLY A 84 0.13 -18.80 15.46
CA GLY A 84 -0.07 -17.62 16.31
C GLY A 84 0.64 -17.75 17.65
N LYS A 85 0.45 -18.88 18.35
CA LYS A 85 1.13 -19.16 19.62
C LYS A 85 2.66 -19.08 19.49
N LYS A 86 3.22 -19.69 18.42
CA LYS A 86 4.67 -19.61 18.12
C LYS A 86 5.14 -18.18 17.85
N ALA A 87 4.26 -17.33 17.34
CA ALA A 87 4.51 -15.91 17.09
C ALA A 87 4.12 -14.98 18.26
N GLY A 88 3.75 -15.54 19.43
CA GLY A 88 3.32 -14.77 20.60
C GLY A 88 1.97 -14.06 20.40
N VAL A 89 1.03 -14.73 19.74
CA VAL A 89 -0.33 -14.25 19.46
C VAL A 89 -1.34 -15.30 19.92
N ASP A 90 -2.23 -14.91 20.84
CA ASP A 90 -3.26 -15.80 21.38
C ASP A 90 -4.40 -16.07 20.39
N ASP A 91 -4.92 -15.01 19.76
CA ASP A 91 -5.99 -15.08 18.77
C ASP A 91 -5.58 -14.35 17.47
N PRO A 92 -5.15 -15.09 16.43
CA PRO A 92 -4.77 -14.51 15.15
C PRO A 92 -5.86 -13.66 14.51
N GLN A 93 -7.15 -13.98 14.71
CA GLN A 93 -8.27 -13.20 14.15
C GLN A 93 -8.52 -11.85 14.83
N LYS A 94 -7.82 -11.58 15.95
CA LYS A 94 -7.91 -10.32 16.69
C LYS A 94 -6.58 -9.58 16.78
N SER A 95 -5.51 -10.16 16.26
CA SER A 95 -4.17 -9.59 16.36
C SER A 95 -3.82 -8.79 15.13
N GLU A 96 -3.44 -7.53 15.32
CA GLU A 96 -2.92 -6.67 14.26
C GLU A 96 -1.74 -7.32 13.51
N LYS A 97 -0.89 -8.07 14.22
CA LYS A 97 0.25 -8.79 13.63
C LYS A 97 -0.17 -9.73 12.49
N CYS A 98 -1.35 -10.32 12.59
CA CYS A 98 -1.92 -11.22 11.57
C CYS A 98 -2.83 -10.45 10.61
N LEU A 99 -3.68 -9.56 11.13
CA LEU A 99 -4.70 -8.88 10.34
C LEU A 99 -4.13 -7.88 9.33
N LYS A 100 -2.93 -7.32 9.56
CA LYS A 100 -2.24 -6.45 8.59
C LYS A 100 -2.05 -7.07 7.20
N CYS A 101 -1.99 -8.41 7.11
CA CYS A 101 -1.83 -9.14 5.85
C CYS A 101 -3.09 -9.94 5.44
N HIS A 102 -4.03 -10.14 6.37
CA HIS A 102 -5.22 -10.98 6.15
C HIS A 102 -6.50 -10.19 5.98
N VAL A 103 -6.47 -8.87 6.18
CA VAL A 103 -7.60 -7.96 5.98
C VAL A 103 -7.14 -6.73 5.21
N THR A 104 -7.88 -6.35 4.17
CA THR A 104 -7.61 -5.14 3.40
C THR A 104 -7.56 -3.91 4.29
N GLY A 105 -6.46 -3.17 4.23
CA GLY A 105 -6.34 -1.87 4.89
C GLY A 105 -6.44 -1.91 6.41
N TYR A 106 -6.17 -3.05 7.07
CA TYR A 106 -6.40 -3.19 8.52
C TYR A 106 -5.74 -2.08 9.37
N ALA A 107 -4.50 -1.69 9.05
CA ALA A 107 -3.82 -0.61 9.75
C ALA A 107 -4.60 0.71 9.68
N LEU A 108 -5.09 1.07 8.49
CA LEU A 108 -5.93 2.26 8.29
C LEU A 108 -7.29 2.10 8.95
N LEU A 109 -7.85 0.89 9.04
CA LEU A 109 -9.12 0.65 9.73
C LEU A 109 -9.03 0.98 11.23
N GLN A 110 -7.85 0.86 11.83
CA GLN A 110 -7.63 1.22 13.23
C GLN A 110 -7.55 2.74 13.46
N THR A 111 -7.02 3.49 12.51
CA THR A 111 -6.77 4.94 12.66
C THR A 111 -7.77 5.84 11.95
N ASN A 112 -8.41 5.34 10.89
CA ASN A 112 -9.21 6.08 9.92
C ASN A 112 -10.43 5.26 9.46
N LYS A 113 -11.23 4.79 10.42
CA LYS A 113 -12.38 3.92 10.17
C LYS A 113 -13.40 4.54 9.20
N GLU A 114 -13.52 5.86 9.18
CA GLU A 114 -14.38 6.65 8.30
C GLU A 114 -14.04 6.52 6.81
N LEU A 115 -12.82 6.05 6.48
CA LEU A 115 -12.43 5.73 5.11
C LEU A 115 -13.08 4.45 4.60
N PHE A 116 -13.63 3.61 5.47
CA PHE A 116 -14.21 2.32 5.10
C PHE A 116 -15.73 2.45 4.99
N GLY A 117 -16.25 2.29 3.77
CA GLY A 117 -17.67 2.38 3.47
C GLY A 117 -18.47 1.21 4.06
N GLU A 118 -19.77 1.40 4.18
CA GLU A 118 -20.69 0.44 4.83
C GLU A 118 -20.70 -0.97 4.22
N SER A 119 -20.31 -1.09 2.95
CA SER A 119 -20.23 -2.38 2.24
C SER A 119 -18.92 -3.14 2.50
N PHE A 120 -17.93 -2.50 3.12
CA PHE A 120 -16.66 -3.12 3.47
C PHE A 120 -16.83 -4.05 4.68
N LYS A 121 -16.24 -5.24 4.59
CA LYS A 121 -16.26 -6.24 5.65
C LYS A 121 -14.88 -6.82 5.86
N ILE A 122 -14.42 -6.91 7.10
CA ILE A 122 -13.12 -7.53 7.41
C ILE A 122 -13.13 -9.03 7.07
N GLU A 123 -14.31 -9.66 7.13
CA GLU A 123 -14.52 -11.07 6.86
C GLU A 123 -14.29 -11.45 5.39
N ASP A 124 -14.35 -10.47 4.47
CA ASP A 124 -14.03 -10.67 3.06
C ASP A 124 -12.50 -10.77 2.82
N GLY A 125 -11.68 -10.67 3.89
CA GLY A 125 -10.25 -10.94 3.87
C GLY A 125 -9.45 -9.92 3.04
N VAL A 126 -8.58 -10.44 2.17
CA VAL A 126 -7.80 -9.62 1.22
C VAL A 126 -8.65 -9.39 -0.02
N GLN A 127 -9.27 -8.22 -0.10
CA GLN A 127 -10.19 -7.77 -1.14
C GLN A 127 -9.46 -7.08 -2.31
N CYS A 128 -10.22 -6.67 -3.32
CA CYS A 128 -9.73 -5.98 -4.53
C CYS A 128 -8.79 -4.80 -4.21
N GLU A 129 -9.16 -4.02 -3.19
CA GLU A 129 -8.51 -2.74 -2.85
C GLU A 129 -7.14 -2.95 -2.18
N SER A 130 -6.80 -4.17 -1.73
CA SER A 130 -5.42 -4.50 -1.29
C SER A 130 -4.41 -4.48 -2.44
N CYS A 131 -4.86 -4.74 -3.66
CA CYS A 131 -4.01 -4.75 -4.86
C CYS A 131 -4.26 -3.54 -5.76
N HIS A 132 -5.51 -3.09 -5.85
CA HIS A 132 -5.93 -2.03 -6.76
C HIS A 132 -6.10 -0.66 -6.11
N GLY A 133 -5.81 -0.52 -4.82
CA GLY A 133 -6.04 0.73 -4.08
C GLY A 133 -7.52 0.96 -3.76
N ALA A 134 -7.79 1.97 -2.94
CA ALA A 134 -9.14 2.27 -2.45
C ALA A 134 -10.05 2.81 -3.56
N GLY A 135 -11.18 2.14 -3.79
CA GLY A 135 -12.05 2.30 -4.95
C GLY A 135 -13.10 3.41 -4.86
N GLY A 136 -13.09 4.21 -3.81
CA GLY A 136 -14.11 5.25 -3.56
C GLY A 136 -14.26 6.26 -4.68
N ASP A 137 -13.14 6.63 -5.30
CA ASP A 137 -13.13 7.62 -6.37
C ASP A 137 -13.01 6.98 -7.75
N TYR A 138 -11.98 6.15 -8.00
CA TYR A 138 -11.84 5.49 -9.30
C TYR A 138 -12.95 4.47 -9.60
N GLY A 139 -13.70 4.02 -8.60
CA GLY A 139 -14.83 3.10 -8.76
C GLY A 139 -16.00 3.66 -9.56
N LYS A 140 -16.06 4.99 -9.74
CA LYS A 140 -17.10 5.67 -10.54
C LYS A 140 -16.90 5.34 -12.02
N LYS A 141 -17.98 4.91 -12.70
CA LYS A 141 -17.91 4.40 -14.08
C LYS A 141 -17.18 5.35 -15.04
N ASN A 142 -17.48 6.64 -15.00
CA ASN A 142 -16.88 7.66 -15.85
C ASN A 142 -15.38 7.89 -15.59
N ILE A 143 -14.88 7.50 -14.42
CA ILE A 143 -13.44 7.54 -14.07
C ILE A 143 -12.79 6.20 -14.42
N MET A 144 -13.41 5.08 -14.05
CA MET A 144 -12.90 3.72 -14.25
C MET A 144 -12.61 3.38 -15.71
N GLU A 145 -13.41 3.91 -16.64
CA GLU A 145 -13.25 3.66 -18.08
C GLU A 145 -11.96 4.29 -18.65
N ASN A 146 -11.38 5.26 -17.95
CA ASN A 146 -10.09 5.86 -18.29
C ASN A 146 -9.02 5.44 -17.26
N LYS A 147 -8.03 4.68 -17.73
CA LYS A 147 -6.94 4.17 -16.89
C LYS A 147 -6.14 5.27 -16.20
N GLU A 148 -5.82 6.35 -16.91
CA GLU A 148 -5.01 7.45 -16.35
C GLU A 148 -5.79 8.18 -15.27
N GLU A 149 -7.08 8.46 -15.52
CA GLU A 149 -7.95 9.08 -14.51
C GLU A 149 -8.16 8.15 -13.31
N SER A 150 -8.30 6.85 -13.54
CA SER A 150 -8.39 5.88 -12.44
C SER A 150 -7.15 5.92 -11.54
N ILE A 151 -5.94 5.98 -12.13
CA ILE A 151 -4.69 6.06 -11.36
C ILE A 151 -4.61 7.38 -10.58
N LYS A 152 -4.99 8.51 -11.18
CA LYS A 152 -5.05 9.81 -10.50
C LYS A 152 -6.05 9.82 -9.31
N ASN A 153 -7.06 8.95 -9.35
CA ASN A 153 -8.11 8.84 -8.35
C ASN A 153 -7.94 7.60 -7.45
N GLY A 154 -6.71 7.15 -7.22
CA GLY A 154 -6.38 6.15 -6.19
C GLY A 154 -6.19 4.72 -6.69
N MET A 155 -6.35 4.45 -7.99
CA MET A 155 -6.11 3.12 -8.52
C MET A 155 -4.61 2.79 -8.53
N ILE A 156 -4.28 1.60 -8.03
CA ILE A 156 -2.95 1.03 -8.10
C ILE A 156 -2.93 -0.05 -9.20
N LEU A 157 -1.89 -0.02 -10.04
CA LEU A 157 -1.56 -1.15 -10.90
C LEU A 157 -0.65 -2.10 -10.12
N PRO A 158 -1.14 -3.29 -9.73
CA PRO A 158 -0.37 -4.18 -8.87
C PRO A 158 0.86 -4.72 -9.60
N ASP A 159 1.96 -4.77 -8.86
CA ASP A 159 3.23 -5.36 -9.26
C ASP A 159 3.80 -6.25 -8.14
N GLY A 160 5.03 -6.73 -8.30
CA GLY A 160 5.67 -7.56 -7.28
C GLY A 160 5.86 -6.85 -5.93
N THR A 161 6.00 -5.52 -5.92
CA THR A 161 6.11 -4.75 -4.67
C THR A 161 4.79 -4.76 -3.90
N THR A 162 3.67 -4.70 -4.62
CA THR A 162 2.32 -4.78 -4.05
C THR A 162 2.12 -6.11 -3.31
N CYS A 163 2.52 -7.22 -3.91
CA CYS A 163 2.41 -8.55 -3.31
C CYS A 163 3.32 -8.72 -2.09
N ARG A 164 4.55 -8.18 -2.16
CA ARG A 164 5.57 -8.29 -1.09
C ARG A 164 5.28 -7.44 0.14
N LYS A 165 4.23 -6.60 0.12
CA LYS A 165 3.71 -5.98 1.36
C LYS A 165 3.26 -7.03 2.38
N CYS A 166 2.82 -8.20 1.93
CA CYS A 166 2.37 -9.30 2.79
C CYS A 166 3.21 -10.58 2.60
N HIS A 167 3.64 -10.86 1.37
CA HIS A 167 4.48 -12.02 1.07
C HIS A 167 5.96 -11.72 1.35
N ASN A 168 6.31 -11.64 2.64
CA ASN A 168 7.64 -11.30 3.12
C ASN A 168 7.99 -12.01 4.44
N GLU A 169 9.21 -11.80 4.93
CA GLU A 169 9.79 -12.44 6.12
C GLU A 169 9.08 -12.13 7.43
N GLU A 170 8.23 -11.10 7.49
CA GLU A 170 7.42 -10.81 8.68
C GLU A 170 6.28 -11.82 8.87
N SER A 171 5.90 -12.57 7.83
CA SER A 171 4.92 -13.64 7.92
C SER A 171 5.50 -14.82 8.70
N PRO A 172 4.86 -15.29 9.78
CA PRO A 172 5.26 -16.52 10.44
C PRO A 172 5.27 -17.70 9.44
N GLY A 173 6.39 -18.41 9.36
CA GLY A 173 6.56 -19.50 8.41
C GLY A 173 6.71 -19.05 6.94
N TYR A 174 7.19 -17.83 6.71
CA TYR A 174 7.50 -17.31 5.38
C TYR A 174 8.33 -18.31 4.56
N LYS A 175 7.91 -18.49 3.31
CA LYS A 175 8.67 -19.17 2.27
C LYS A 175 8.91 -18.17 1.14
N PRO A 176 10.05 -18.24 0.42
CA PRO A 176 10.32 -17.37 -0.70
C PRO A 176 9.13 -17.26 -1.66
N PHE A 177 8.67 -16.03 -1.89
CA PHE A 177 7.54 -15.74 -2.76
C PHE A 177 8.02 -15.53 -4.20
N CYS A 178 7.44 -16.30 -5.13
CA CYS A 178 7.75 -16.30 -6.55
C CYS A 178 6.68 -15.52 -7.33
N PHE A 179 6.94 -14.24 -7.61
CA PHE A 179 5.91 -13.32 -8.06
C PHE A 179 5.24 -13.75 -9.37
N LYS A 180 5.99 -14.03 -10.43
CA LYS A 180 5.40 -14.34 -11.75
C LYS A 180 4.52 -15.59 -11.69
N ARG A 181 4.97 -16.61 -10.96
CA ARG A 181 4.21 -17.85 -10.72
C ARG A 181 2.87 -17.58 -10.04
N TYR A 182 2.87 -16.88 -8.91
CA TYR A 182 1.64 -16.68 -8.14
C TYR A 182 0.75 -15.60 -8.74
N PHE A 183 1.32 -14.61 -9.41
CA PHE A 183 0.57 -13.59 -10.14
C PHE A 183 -0.25 -14.21 -11.27
N ALA A 184 0.30 -15.17 -12.03
CA ALA A 184 -0.44 -15.88 -13.07
C ALA A 184 -1.71 -16.60 -12.55
N LYS A 185 -1.70 -17.05 -11.29
CA LYS A 185 -2.85 -17.74 -10.66
C LYS A 185 -3.98 -16.78 -10.24
N ILE A 186 -3.66 -15.52 -9.96
CA ILE A 186 -4.66 -14.53 -9.55
C ILE A 186 -4.99 -13.51 -10.64
N ALA A 187 -4.17 -13.41 -11.68
CA ALA A 187 -4.36 -12.46 -12.77
C ALA A 187 -5.70 -12.67 -13.48
N HIS A 188 -6.47 -11.59 -13.55
CA HIS A 188 -7.82 -11.57 -14.10
C HIS A 188 -7.95 -10.42 -15.11
N PRO A 189 -7.27 -10.51 -16.26
CA PRO A 189 -7.33 -9.45 -17.26
C PRO A 189 -8.73 -9.38 -17.87
N ASN A 190 -9.14 -8.19 -18.28
CA ASN A 190 -10.33 -8.03 -19.13
C ASN A 190 -10.00 -8.62 -20.52
N PRO A 191 -10.69 -9.68 -20.99
CA PRO A 191 -10.38 -10.33 -22.27
C PRO A 191 -10.50 -9.39 -23.47
N GLU A 192 -11.34 -8.35 -23.36
CA GLU A 192 -11.58 -7.37 -24.42
C GLU A 192 -10.52 -6.24 -24.45
N SER A 193 -9.63 -6.16 -23.46
CA SER A 193 -8.62 -5.09 -23.40
C SER A 193 -7.36 -5.41 -24.20
N LYS A 194 -6.62 -4.37 -24.62
CA LYS A 194 -5.26 -4.51 -25.20
C LYS A 194 -4.33 -5.06 -24.11
N GLY A 195 -4.17 -6.39 -24.06
CA GLY A 195 -3.48 -7.10 -22.99
C GLY A 195 -4.35 -8.15 -22.27
N GLY A 196 -5.54 -8.49 -22.80
CA GLY A 196 -6.51 -9.43 -22.22
C GLY A 196 -6.06 -10.89 -22.04
N LYS A 197 -4.77 -11.20 -22.19
CA LYS A 197 -4.22 -12.53 -21.97
C LYS A 197 -3.71 -12.66 -20.54
N LYS A 198 -4.03 -13.79 -19.89
CA LYS A 198 -3.42 -14.12 -18.62
C LYS A 198 -1.90 -14.22 -18.81
N PRO A 199 -1.10 -13.64 -17.91
CA PRO A 199 0.35 -13.78 -17.97
C PRO A 199 0.71 -15.26 -17.80
N GLU A 200 1.59 -15.75 -18.67
CA GLU A 200 2.16 -17.08 -18.54
C GLU A 200 3.15 -17.12 -17.37
N CYS A 201 3.25 -18.27 -16.73
CA CYS A 201 4.26 -18.50 -15.73
C CYS A 201 5.64 -18.66 -16.39
N ASP A 202 6.58 -17.76 -16.08
CA ASP A 202 7.98 -17.85 -16.53
C ASP A 202 8.89 -18.19 -15.34
N CYS A 203 8.99 -19.49 -15.04
CA CYS A 203 9.80 -20.00 -13.94
C CYS A 203 11.30 -19.72 -14.08
N ALA A 204 11.80 -19.61 -15.31
CA ALA A 204 13.23 -19.39 -15.55
C ALA A 204 13.66 -17.97 -15.15
N LYS A 205 12.74 -17.01 -15.27
CA LYS A 205 12.99 -15.59 -14.96
C LYS A 205 12.21 -15.09 -13.75
N ASP A 206 11.60 -15.97 -12.96
CA ASP A 206 10.85 -15.56 -11.76
C ASP A 206 11.82 -15.20 -10.63
N ASP A 207 11.63 -14.01 -10.06
CA ASP A 207 12.51 -13.37 -9.06
C ASP A 207 14.02 -13.60 -9.30
N ALA A 208 14.48 -13.23 -10.51
CA ALA A 208 15.87 -13.35 -10.95
C ALA A 208 16.42 -14.79 -10.90
N GLY A 209 15.56 -15.80 -11.10
CA GLY A 209 15.94 -17.22 -11.16
C GLY A 209 15.97 -17.90 -9.80
N LYS A 210 15.75 -17.17 -8.69
CA LYS A 210 15.69 -17.71 -7.32
C LYS A 210 14.55 -18.72 -7.13
N CYS A 211 13.56 -18.67 -8.01
CA CYS A 211 12.37 -19.49 -7.97
C CYS A 211 12.36 -20.65 -8.96
N LYS A 212 13.45 -20.87 -9.70
CA LYS A 212 13.49 -21.82 -10.84
C LYS A 212 13.05 -23.23 -10.48
N ASP A 213 13.45 -23.73 -9.32
CA ASP A 213 13.15 -25.12 -8.92
C ASP A 213 11.83 -25.26 -8.17
N ALA A 214 11.47 -24.28 -7.32
CA ALA A 214 10.16 -24.27 -6.68
C ALA A 214 9.01 -24.15 -7.69
N CYS A 215 9.23 -23.48 -8.83
CA CYS A 215 8.20 -23.08 -9.78
C CYS A 215 7.76 -24.19 -10.77
N LYS A 216 8.63 -25.15 -11.10
CA LYS A 216 8.39 -26.16 -12.15
C LYS A 216 7.20 -27.09 -11.86
N ASP A 217 6.95 -27.45 -10.60
CA ASP A 217 5.94 -28.45 -10.24
C ASP A 217 4.50 -27.91 -10.17
N GLU A 218 4.33 -26.59 -10.20
CA GLU A 218 3.03 -25.94 -9.97
C GLU A 218 2.59 -24.94 -11.03
N CYS A 219 3.41 -24.69 -12.06
CA CYS A 219 3.00 -23.90 -13.23
C CYS A 219 2.36 -24.74 -14.34
N ASN A 220 2.43 -26.07 -14.25
CA ASN A 220 1.82 -27.03 -15.18
C ASN A 220 0.53 -27.69 -14.62
N LYS A 221 -0.01 -27.18 -13.51
CA LYS A 221 -1.27 -27.64 -12.87
C LYS A 221 -2.26 -26.50 -12.87
#